data_AF-A0A8H5JXT2-F1
#
_entry.id   AF-A0A8H5JXT2-F1
#
_cell.length_a   1.000
_cell.length_b   1.000
_cell.length_c   1.000
_cell.angle_alpha   90.00
_cell.angle_beta   90.00
_cell.angle_gamma   90.00
#
_symmetry.space_group_name_H-M   'P 1'
#
loop_
_entity.id
_entity.type
_entity.pdbx_description
1 polymer ?
#
loop_
_entity_poly.entity_id
_entity_poly.type
_entity_poly.pdbx_seq_one_letter_code
_entity_poly.pdbx_strand_id
1 'polypeptide(L)'
;MGGFVLAADDLPRPIPLNAEQLFYLVSNSYVNYPNTSDRELKDRNKSDGLARLITLWQGTWFVITFVARLIQGLHVTTMELTAVSFVIILFGTAWCWKDKPSDVGTTITIRCLTTMEDILTREGRQPDQPYYQTPLDFISRDETALNLAWQYYNELSRKILFSPFSRRVKEVPWDRNPGDIFLRMDFDLELVGVAFIFVFSAVFLGAWNFSFPSTVERDFWRVSSVYMLAYGMFGALWMELCMWIFIPQYRLAEGLELSLVERDLDQRPHPVRNWHHRFQNWRRSRFSKIRGTGDSDGEGLTSRRPRKGILAFLSRTYNISQGRDPHLGVQVGFLIVTSFLCASYCVFRLFIFVEDFIGLRALPSSAYQTVEWAEFIPHI
;
A
#
# COMPACT_ATOMS: atom_id res chain seq x y z
N MET A 1 -9.71 18.78 -2.07
CA MET A 1 -8.73 18.02 -2.88
C MET A 1 -9.11 18.23 -4.33
N GLY A 2 -8.16 18.65 -5.16
CA GLY A 2 -8.34 18.69 -6.60
C GLY A 2 -8.35 17.31 -7.22
N GLY A 3 -8.31 17.26 -8.55
CA GLY A 3 -8.48 16.04 -9.34
C GLY A 3 -9.57 16.21 -10.38
N PHE A 4 -9.98 15.11 -11.01
CA PHE A 4 -11.00 15.11 -12.05
C PHE A 4 -12.32 14.53 -11.52
N VAL A 5 -13.43 15.15 -11.89
CA VAL A 5 -14.78 14.64 -11.63
C VAL A 5 -15.55 14.53 -12.94
N LEU A 6 -16.31 13.46 -13.12
CA LEU A 6 -17.16 13.23 -14.28
C LEU A 6 -18.57 13.76 -13.99
N ALA A 7 -19.08 14.62 -14.87
CA ALA A 7 -20.49 14.99 -14.92
C ALA A 7 -21.13 14.35 -16.16
N ALA A 8 -22.23 13.63 -15.97
CA ALA A 8 -23.07 13.08 -17.04
C ALA A 8 -24.52 13.51 -16.80
N ASP A 9 -25.32 13.61 -17.87
CA ASP A 9 -26.68 14.17 -17.80
C ASP A 9 -27.65 13.28 -16.98
N ASP A 10 -27.37 11.98 -16.90
CA ASP A 10 -28.13 10.97 -16.14
C ASP A 10 -27.60 10.72 -14.72
N LEU A 11 -26.50 11.36 -14.32
CA LEU A 11 -25.97 11.27 -12.96
C LEU A 11 -26.54 12.37 -12.05
N PRO A 12 -26.98 12.04 -10.82
CA PRO A 12 -27.55 13.03 -9.90
C PRO A 12 -26.51 14.05 -9.40
N ARG A 13 -25.22 13.70 -9.47
CA ARG A 13 -24.09 14.56 -9.12
C ARG A 13 -22.82 14.13 -9.86
N PRO A 14 -21.82 15.01 -9.98
CA PRO A 14 -20.51 14.61 -10.48
C PRO A 14 -19.84 13.57 -9.57
N ILE A 15 -19.18 12.58 -10.18
CA ILE A 15 -18.46 11.52 -9.47
C ILE A 15 -16.94 11.69 -9.64
N PRO A 16 -16.11 11.33 -8.65
CA PRO A 16 -14.66 11.41 -8.77
C PRO A 16 -14.12 10.38 -9.76
N LEU A 17 -13.08 10.73 -10.51
CA LEU A 17 -12.38 9.84 -11.43
C LEU A 17 -10.98 9.51 -10.92
N ASN A 18 -10.58 8.24 -11.00
CA ASN A 18 -9.17 7.86 -10.94
C ASN A 18 -8.51 7.90 -12.32
N ALA A 19 -7.17 7.72 -12.37
CA ALA A 19 -6.40 7.83 -13.60
C ALA A 19 -6.83 6.79 -14.65
N GLU A 20 -7.11 5.56 -14.23
CA GLU A 20 -7.52 4.46 -15.10
C GLU A 20 -8.91 4.67 -15.70
N GLN A 21 -9.87 5.14 -14.90
CA GLN A 21 -11.21 5.53 -15.38
C GLN A 21 -11.13 6.67 -16.38
N LEU A 22 -10.35 7.71 -16.08
CA LEU A 22 -10.18 8.83 -17.00
C LEU A 22 -9.56 8.36 -18.33
N PHE A 23 -8.51 7.54 -18.26
CA PHE A 23 -7.87 6.98 -19.45
C PHE A 23 -8.87 6.18 -20.29
N TYR A 24 -9.63 5.28 -19.68
CA TYR A 24 -10.64 4.48 -20.37
C TYR A 24 -11.71 5.36 -21.04
N LEU A 25 -12.24 6.37 -20.35
CA LEU A 25 -13.27 7.27 -20.89
C LEU A 25 -12.76 8.08 -22.09
N VAL A 26 -11.50 8.52 -22.05
CA VAL A 26 -10.85 9.23 -23.15
C VAL A 26 -10.58 8.27 -24.32
N SER A 27 -10.00 7.10 -24.07
CA SER A 27 -9.65 6.12 -25.11
C SER A 27 -10.86 5.64 -25.89
N ASN A 28 -12.01 5.51 -25.23
CA ASN A 28 -13.28 5.13 -25.87
C ASN A 28 -14.08 6.34 -26.39
N SER A 29 -13.51 7.55 -26.35
CA SER A 29 -14.15 8.78 -26.83
C SER A 29 -15.49 9.12 -26.15
N TYR A 30 -15.72 8.66 -24.92
CA TYR A 30 -16.86 9.08 -24.10
C TYR A 30 -16.67 10.49 -23.51
N VAL A 31 -15.43 10.94 -23.47
CA VAL A 31 -15.00 12.20 -22.90
C VAL A 31 -13.93 12.81 -23.79
N ASN A 32 -13.96 14.13 -23.95
CA ASN A 32 -12.86 14.87 -24.59
C ASN A 32 -11.66 14.92 -23.66
N TYR A 33 -10.46 14.71 -24.21
CA TYR A 33 -9.22 14.87 -23.44
C TYR A 33 -9.16 16.28 -22.82
N PRO A 34 -8.99 16.40 -21.49
CA PRO A 34 -8.97 17.69 -20.84
C PRO A 34 -7.73 18.46 -21.29
N ASN A 35 -7.94 19.58 -22.01
CA ASN A 35 -6.86 20.44 -22.48
C ASN A 35 -6.30 21.26 -21.31
N THR A 36 -5.58 20.58 -20.41
CA THR A 36 -4.96 21.20 -19.23
C THR A 36 -3.54 21.61 -19.61
N SER A 37 -3.27 22.91 -19.63
CA SER A 37 -1.94 23.39 -19.98
C SER A 37 -0.95 23.21 -18.81
N ASP A 38 0.34 23.07 -19.11
CA ASP A 38 1.40 23.03 -18.08
C ASP A 38 1.38 24.25 -17.16
N ARG A 39 0.92 25.40 -17.67
CA ARG A 39 0.80 26.64 -16.89
C ARG A 39 -0.32 26.53 -15.86
N GLU A 40 -1.47 25.97 -16.22
CA GLU A 40 -2.58 25.73 -15.30
C GLU A 40 -2.23 24.67 -14.25
N LEU A 41 -1.48 23.63 -14.63
CA LEU A 41 -0.97 22.64 -13.68
C LEU A 41 -0.02 23.25 -12.66
N LYS A 42 0.90 24.12 -13.10
CA LYS A 42 1.83 24.84 -12.22
C LYS A 42 1.12 25.84 -11.32
N ASP A 43 0.13 26.57 -11.83
CA ASP A 43 -0.68 27.52 -11.04
C ASP A 43 -1.48 26.83 -9.93
N ARG A 44 -1.98 25.61 -10.21
CA ARG A 44 -2.70 24.80 -9.22
C ARG A 44 -1.78 24.13 -8.20
N ASN A 45 -0.49 24.00 -8.50
CA ASN A 45 0.47 23.45 -7.56
C ASN A 45 0.84 24.51 -6.51
N LYS A 46 0.12 24.49 -5.39
CA LYS A 46 0.37 25.38 -4.25
C LYS A 46 1.41 24.81 -3.29
N SER A 47 2.12 23.74 -3.66
CA SER A 47 3.23 23.24 -2.86
C SER A 47 4.21 24.38 -2.58
N ASP A 48 4.53 24.60 -1.31
CA ASP A 48 5.57 25.55 -0.94
C ASP A 48 6.93 25.00 -1.40
N GLY A 49 7.34 25.37 -2.62
CA GLY A 49 8.60 24.94 -3.22
C GLY A 49 9.80 25.33 -2.36
N LEU A 50 9.68 26.42 -1.58
CA LEU A 50 10.68 26.85 -0.62
C LEU A 50 10.74 25.89 0.57
N ALA A 51 9.60 25.52 1.16
CA ALA A 51 9.58 24.55 2.27
C ALA A 51 10.22 23.21 1.88
N ARG A 52 9.92 22.72 0.67
CA ARG A 52 10.53 21.49 0.15
C ARG A 52 12.03 21.62 -0.05
N LEU A 53 12.50 22.75 -0.61
CA LEU A 53 13.93 23.02 -0.77
C LEU A 53 14.63 23.05 0.60
N ILE A 54 14.07 23.76 1.59
CA ILE A 54 14.62 23.85 2.94
C ILE A 54 14.69 22.46 3.59
N THR A 55 13.63 21.64 3.44
CA THR A 55 13.60 20.30 4.02
C THR A 55 14.66 19.40 3.40
N LEU A 56 14.84 19.45 2.08
CA LEU A 56 15.89 18.70 1.39
C LEU A 56 17.29 19.16 1.81
N TRP A 57 17.48 20.47 1.96
CA TRP A 57 18.73 21.05 2.45
C TRP A 57 19.04 20.58 3.87
N GLN A 58 18.08 20.67 4.79
CA GLN A 58 18.22 20.23 6.18
C GLN A 58 18.54 18.73 6.27
N GLY A 59 17.82 17.89 5.52
CA GLY A 59 18.09 16.46 5.47
C GLY A 59 19.49 16.16 4.91
N THR A 60 19.91 16.87 3.87
CA THR A 60 21.24 16.69 3.26
C THR A 60 22.33 17.07 4.25
N TRP A 61 22.22 18.24 4.88
CA TRP A 61 23.19 18.70 5.87
C TRP A 61 23.27 17.76 7.09
N PHE A 62 22.12 17.25 7.55
CA PHE A 62 22.06 16.27 8.62
C PHE A 62 22.81 14.98 8.25
N VAL A 63 22.60 14.44 7.05
CA VAL A 63 23.31 13.24 6.58
C VAL A 63 24.81 13.49 6.44
N ILE A 64 25.23 14.64 5.91
CA ILE A 64 26.66 15.01 5.81
C ILE A 64 27.28 15.05 7.21
N THR A 65 26.62 15.71 8.16
CA THR A 65 27.10 15.82 9.56
C THR A 65 27.17 14.44 10.22
N PHE A 66 26.14 13.60 10.03
CA PHE A 66 26.11 12.23 10.54
C PHE A 66 27.28 11.40 10.01
N VAL A 67 27.55 11.45 8.70
CA VAL A 67 28.67 10.72 8.09
C VAL A 67 30.01 11.27 8.56
N ALA A 68 30.15 12.59 8.69
CA ALA A 68 31.38 13.21 9.20
C ALA A 68 31.69 12.78 10.64
N ARG A 69 30.66 12.68 11.51
CA ARG A 69 30.81 12.13 12.87
C ARG A 69 31.31 10.69 12.85
N LEU A 70 30.77 9.85 11.97
CA LEU A 70 31.24 8.46 11.83
C LEU A 70 32.70 8.40 11.38
N ILE A 71 33.12 9.24 10.44
CA ILE A 71 34.51 9.28 9.95
C ILE A 71 35.48 9.72 11.06
N GLN A 72 35.10 10.70 11.88
CA GLN A 72 35.88 11.18 13.02
C GLN A 72 35.83 10.24 14.24
N GLY A 73 35.11 9.11 14.16
CA GLY A 73 34.94 8.20 15.28
C GLY A 73 34.14 8.78 16.46
N LEU A 74 33.38 9.86 16.20
CA LEU A 74 32.50 10.46 17.20
C LEU A 74 31.30 9.56 17.46
N HIS A 75 30.80 9.59 18.69
CA HIS A 75 29.60 8.82 19.03
C HIS A 75 28.40 9.37 18.27
N VAL A 76 27.65 8.45 17.68
CA VAL A 76 26.38 8.67 17.01
C VAL A 76 25.30 7.98 17.83
N THR A 77 24.22 8.68 18.08
CA THR A 77 23.10 8.16 18.88
C THR A 77 22.19 7.26 18.07
N THR A 78 21.45 6.39 18.74
CA THR A 78 20.37 5.59 18.12
C THR A 78 19.29 6.48 17.50
N MET A 79 18.96 7.61 18.14
CA MET A 79 18.04 8.61 17.60
C MET A 79 18.53 9.23 16.29
N GLU A 80 19.81 9.61 16.20
CA GLU A 80 20.40 10.12 14.94
C GLU A 80 20.34 9.07 13.83
N LEU A 81 20.63 7.80 14.16
CA LEU A 81 20.53 6.69 13.22
C LEU A 81 19.09 6.49 12.73
N THR A 82 18.10 6.54 13.63
CA THR A 82 16.68 6.49 13.27
C THR A 82 16.31 7.69 12.39
N ALA A 83 16.78 8.90 12.69
CA ALA A 83 16.54 10.08 11.86
C ALA A 83 17.12 9.92 10.45
N VAL A 84 18.31 9.34 10.28
CA VAL A 84 18.89 9.04 8.96
C VAL A 84 17.98 8.12 8.15
N SER A 85 17.41 7.09 8.79
CA SER A 85 16.47 6.19 8.11
C SER A 85 15.26 6.95 7.53
N PHE A 86 14.73 7.92 8.27
CA PHE A 86 13.63 8.77 7.81
C PHE A 86 14.06 9.74 6.70
N VAL A 87 15.27 10.30 6.78
CA VAL A 87 15.79 11.20 5.73
C VAL A 87 15.97 10.47 4.40
N ILE A 88 16.42 9.20 4.41
CA ILE A 88 16.53 8.39 3.20
C ILE A 88 15.16 8.20 2.53
N ILE A 89 14.14 7.84 3.32
CA ILE A 89 12.77 7.70 2.83
C ILE A 89 12.20 9.06 2.37
N LEU A 90 12.54 10.15 3.06
CA LEU A 90 12.16 11.50 2.68
C LEU A 90 12.70 11.88 1.30
N PHE A 91 13.94 11.51 0.96
CA PHE A 91 14.49 11.78 -0.37
C PHE A 91 13.78 10.96 -1.46
N GLY A 92 13.52 9.67 -1.20
CA GLY A 92 12.76 8.83 -2.12
C GLY A 92 11.36 9.36 -2.39
N THR A 93 10.62 9.69 -1.31
CA THR A 93 9.27 10.26 -1.43
C THR A 93 9.27 11.63 -2.11
N ALA A 94 10.23 12.50 -1.77
CA ALA A 94 10.39 13.79 -2.44
C ALA A 94 10.68 13.61 -3.93
N TRP A 95 11.47 12.62 -4.34
CA TRP A 95 11.70 12.33 -5.75
C TRP A 95 10.42 11.87 -6.45
N CYS A 96 9.72 10.88 -5.89
CA CYS A 96 8.48 10.34 -6.45
C CYS A 96 7.38 11.40 -6.59
N TRP A 97 7.33 12.38 -5.69
CA TRP A 97 6.32 13.43 -5.69
C TRP A 97 6.79 14.72 -6.36
N LYS A 98 7.90 14.69 -7.11
CA LYS A 98 8.48 15.90 -7.67
C LYS A 98 7.54 16.66 -8.60
N ASP A 99 6.90 15.92 -9.49
CA ASP A 99 6.03 16.46 -10.52
C ASP A 99 4.54 16.35 -10.16
N LYS A 100 4.25 15.87 -8.94
CA LYS A 100 2.88 15.75 -8.44
C LYS A 100 2.40 17.11 -7.90
N PRO A 101 1.33 17.71 -8.47
CA PRO A 101 0.75 18.92 -7.91
C PRO A 101 0.24 18.68 -6.49
N SER A 102 0.59 19.57 -5.56
CA SER A 102 0.15 19.49 -4.16
C SER A 102 -0.75 20.67 -3.80
N ASP A 103 -1.62 20.46 -2.81
CA ASP A 103 -2.55 21.45 -2.27
C ASP A 103 -3.51 22.07 -3.33
N VAL A 104 -4.00 21.23 -4.24
CA VAL A 104 -5.01 21.66 -5.22
C VAL A 104 -6.37 21.83 -4.52
N GLY A 105 -6.90 23.06 -4.57
CA GLY A 105 -8.14 23.44 -3.87
C GLY A 105 -9.43 23.11 -4.62
N THR A 106 -9.40 22.95 -5.94
CA THR A 106 -10.59 22.77 -6.80
C THR A 106 -10.45 21.59 -7.76
N THR A 107 -11.56 20.91 -8.04
CA THR A 107 -11.64 19.83 -9.02
C THR A 107 -11.79 20.38 -10.44
N ILE A 108 -11.47 19.55 -11.44
CA ILE A 108 -11.73 19.80 -12.85
C ILE A 108 -12.92 18.94 -13.24
N THR A 109 -14.03 19.58 -13.59
CA THR A 109 -15.23 18.88 -14.05
C THR A 109 -15.10 18.57 -15.54
N ILE A 110 -15.22 17.30 -15.86
CA ILE A 110 -15.22 16.78 -17.21
C ILE A 110 -16.65 16.38 -17.55
N ARG A 111 -17.17 16.89 -18.67
CA ARG A 111 -18.50 16.53 -19.15
C ARG A 111 -18.44 15.27 -20.01
N CYS A 112 -19.26 14.30 -19.70
CA CYS A 112 -19.47 13.10 -20.51
C CYS A 112 -20.27 13.47 -21.77
N LEU A 113 -19.89 12.90 -22.91
CA LEU A 113 -20.56 13.09 -24.19
C LEU A 113 -21.76 12.14 -24.37
N THR A 114 -21.79 11.07 -23.57
CA THR A 114 -22.83 10.04 -23.57
C THR A 114 -23.43 9.89 -22.18
N THR A 115 -24.55 9.20 -22.07
CA THR A 115 -25.11 8.83 -20.75
C THR A 115 -24.27 7.73 -20.09
N MET A 116 -24.30 7.65 -18.76
CA MET A 116 -23.68 6.56 -18.02
C MET A 116 -24.37 5.22 -18.35
N GLU A 117 -25.69 5.22 -18.52
CA GLU A 117 -26.47 4.06 -18.96
C GLU A 117 -25.95 3.47 -20.29
N ASP A 118 -25.66 4.33 -21.28
CA ASP A 118 -25.12 3.89 -22.57
C ASP A 118 -23.74 3.23 -22.41
N ILE A 119 -22.88 3.79 -21.54
CA ILE A 119 -21.54 3.25 -21.27
C ILE A 119 -21.65 1.85 -20.67
N LEU A 120 -22.53 1.67 -19.68
CA LEU A 120 -22.75 0.37 -19.02
C LEU A 120 -23.27 -0.67 -20.00
N THR A 121 -24.25 -0.29 -20.82
CA THR A 121 -24.89 -1.19 -21.79
C THR A 121 -23.91 -1.65 -22.87
N ARG A 122 -23.02 -0.76 -23.34
CA ARG A 122 -21.98 -1.10 -24.33
C ARG A 122 -20.98 -2.13 -23.82
N GLU A 123 -20.70 -2.11 -22.52
CA GLU A 123 -19.85 -3.09 -21.85
C GLU A 123 -20.61 -4.37 -21.44
N GLY A 124 -21.86 -4.52 -21.91
CA GLY A 124 -22.70 -5.69 -21.66
C GLY A 124 -23.22 -5.77 -20.23
N ARG A 125 -23.19 -4.67 -19.48
CA ARG A 125 -23.71 -4.58 -18.11
C ARG A 125 -25.12 -4.02 -18.10
N GLN A 126 -25.91 -4.48 -17.15
CA GLN A 126 -27.28 -3.99 -16.97
C GLN A 126 -27.24 -2.68 -16.14
N PRO A 127 -27.94 -1.60 -16.57
CA PRO A 127 -27.93 -0.32 -15.86
C PRO A 127 -28.44 -0.38 -14.42
N ASP A 128 -29.29 -1.35 -14.11
CA ASP A 128 -29.85 -1.63 -12.78
C ASP A 128 -28.92 -2.46 -11.88
N GLN A 129 -27.78 -2.94 -12.40
CA GLN A 129 -26.81 -3.67 -11.60
C GLN A 129 -26.28 -2.79 -10.45
N PRO A 130 -26.31 -3.26 -9.19
CA PRO A 130 -25.84 -2.46 -8.07
C PRO A 130 -24.32 -2.23 -8.15
N TYR A 131 -23.92 -0.99 -7.96
CA TYR A 131 -22.53 -0.59 -7.73
C TYR A 131 -22.33 -0.18 -6.26
N TYR A 132 -21.07 -0.15 -5.80
CA TYR A 132 -20.75 0.08 -4.38
C TYR A 132 -19.89 1.33 -4.16
N GLN A 133 -19.03 1.69 -5.12
CA GLN A 133 -18.30 2.96 -5.09
C GLN A 133 -18.89 3.93 -6.11
N THR A 134 -18.82 3.56 -7.40
CA THR A 134 -19.30 4.35 -8.53
C THR A 134 -19.83 3.45 -9.65
N PRO A 135 -20.64 3.95 -10.60
CA PRO A 135 -21.01 3.17 -11.79
C PRO A 135 -19.80 2.69 -12.61
N LEU A 136 -18.63 3.33 -12.47
CA LEU A 136 -17.39 2.98 -13.15
C LEU A 136 -16.53 1.94 -12.41
N ASP A 137 -17.09 1.27 -11.40
CA ASP A 137 -16.42 0.20 -10.63
C ASP A 137 -15.93 -0.95 -11.51
N PHE A 138 -16.58 -1.20 -12.66
CA PHE A 138 -16.16 -2.25 -13.58
C PHE A 138 -14.81 -1.95 -14.25
N ILE A 139 -14.38 -0.68 -14.29
CA ILE A 139 -13.13 -0.28 -14.93
C ILE A 139 -11.95 -0.58 -14.01
N SER A 140 -11.91 0.00 -12.80
CA SER A 140 -10.70 0.08 -11.97
C SER A 140 -10.91 -0.27 -10.50
N ARG A 141 -11.73 -1.29 -10.23
CA ARG A 141 -11.94 -1.79 -8.87
C ARG A 141 -11.00 -2.92 -8.52
N ASP A 142 -9.81 -2.54 -8.08
CA ASP A 142 -8.73 -3.47 -7.76
C ASP A 142 -8.57 -3.61 -6.25
N GLU A 143 -9.11 -4.70 -5.70
CA GLU A 143 -9.00 -5.03 -4.29
C GLU A 143 -7.72 -5.83 -4.02
N THR A 144 -6.64 -5.12 -3.69
CA THR A 144 -5.36 -5.71 -3.28
C THR A 144 -5.45 -6.35 -1.89
N ALA A 145 -4.54 -7.27 -1.58
CA ALA A 145 -4.47 -7.87 -0.24
C ALA A 145 -4.29 -6.82 0.86
N LEU A 146 -3.43 -5.84 0.58
CA LEU A 146 -3.20 -4.71 1.47
C LEU A 146 -4.45 -3.85 1.63
N ASN A 147 -5.15 -3.51 0.53
CA ASN A 147 -6.37 -2.73 0.61
C ASN A 147 -7.47 -3.46 1.41
N LEU A 148 -7.67 -4.76 1.17
CA LEU A 148 -8.67 -5.55 1.89
C LEU A 148 -8.40 -5.61 3.39
N ALA A 149 -7.15 -5.89 3.78
CA ALA A 149 -6.76 -5.86 5.19
C ALA A 149 -6.99 -4.47 5.79
N TRP A 150 -6.55 -3.42 5.09
CA TRP A 150 -6.65 -2.04 5.55
C TRP A 150 -8.09 -1.58 5.72
N GLN A 151 -8.96 -1.80 4.73
CA GLN A 151 -10.38 -1.45 4.80
C GLN A 151 -11.08 -2.22 5.93
N TYR A 152 -10.74 -3.50 6.12
CA TYR A 152 -11.24 -4.28 7.26
C TYR A 152 -10.84 -3.65 8.60
N TYR A 153 -9.56 -3.32 8.80
CA TYR A 153 -9.12 -2.69 10.06
C TYR A 153 -9.72 -1.30 10.26
N ASN A 154 -9.90 -0.52 9.19
CA ASN A 154 -10.58 0.77 9.28
C ASN A 154 -12.06 0.65 9.66
N GLU A 155 -12.77 -0.36 9.12
CA GLU A 155 -14.15 -0.61 9.53
C GLU A 155 -14.24 -1.16 10.96
N LEU A 156 -13.31 -2.02 11.36
CA LEU A 156 -13.22 -2.52 12.72
C LEU A 156 -12.94 -1.38 13.72
N SER A 157 -11.99 -0.50 13.41
CA SER A 157 -11.60 0.63 14.25
C SER A 157 -12.78 1.60 14.45
N ARG A 158 -13.54 1.87 13.38
CA ARG A 158 -14.80 2.64 13.46
C ARG A 158 -15.85 1.98 14.34
N LYS A 159 -15.98 0.65 14.32
CA LYS A 159 -16.93 -0.08 15.17
C LYS A 159 -16.57 -0.05 16.66
N ILE A 160 -15.28 0.03 16.98
CA ILE A 160 -14.80 0.22 18.37
C ILE A 160 -14.72 1.71 18.77
N LEU A 161 -15.33 2.61 17.98
CA LEU A 161 -15.38 4.06 18.22
C LEU A 161 -14.00 4.76 18.21
N PHE A 162 -13.00 4.16 17.57
CA PHE A 162 -11.66 4.73 17.41
C PHE A 162 -11.33 4.83 15.92
N SER A 163 -11.52 6.00 15.31
CA SER A 163 -11.28 6.22 13.87
C SER A 163 -10.15 7.22 13.64
N PRO A 164 -8.87 6.82 13.83
CA PRO A 164 -7.72 7.72 13.66
C PRO A 164 -7.42 8.05 12.19
N PHE A 165 -7.98 7.28 11.25
CA PHE A 165 -7.69 7.39 9.82
C PHE A 165 -8.81 8.10 9.05
N SER A 166 -8.62 8.22 7.73
CA SER A 166 -9.50 8.90 6.76
C SER A 166 -11.00 8.81 7.07
N ARG A 167 -11.69 9.95 6.92
CA ARG A 167 -13.14 10.08 7.12
C ARG A 167 -13.88 9.10 6.22
N ARG A 168 -14.87 8.40 6.77
CA ARG A 168 -15.69 7.49 5.95
C ARG A 168 -16.46 8.26 4.85
N VAL A 169 -16.42 7.74 3.62
CA VAL A 169 -17.33 8.16 2.53
C VAL A 169 -18.72 7.61 2.83
N LYS A 170 -19.71 8.49 2.92
CA LYS A 170 -21.08 8.13 3.31
C LYS A 170 -22.04 8.04 2.13
N GLU A 171 -21.65 8.62 1.00
CA GLU A 171 -22.53 8.82 -0.13
C GLU A 171 -22.25 7.78 -1.22
N VAL A 172 -23.29 7.30 -1.89
CA VAL A 172 -23.22 6.40 -3.05
C VAL A 172 -24.05 7.03 -4.17
N PRO A 173 -23.49 7.30 -5.36
CA PRO A 173 -22.08 7.11 -5.75
C PRO A 173 -21.12 7.99 -4.94
N TRP A 174 -19.86 7.61 -4.80
CA TRP A 174 -18.87 8.34 -4.00
C TRP A 174 -18.72 9.80 -4.45
N ASP A 175 -18.48 10.69 -3.48
CA ASP A 175 -18.24 12.13 -3.67
C ASP A 175 -16.75 12.48 -3.78
N ARG A 176 -15.88 11.57 -3.32
CA ARG A 176 -14.42 11.70 -3.34
C ARG A 176 -13.75 10.34 -3.44
N ASN A 177 -12.52 10.31 -3.97
CA ASN A 177 -11.65 9.16 -3.82
C ASN A 177 -10.96 9.20 -2.44
N PRO A 178 -11.17 8.21 -1.55
CA PRO A 178 -10.45 8.13 -0.29
C PRO A 178 -8.93 8.02 -0.54
N GLY A 179 -8.14 8.84 0.15
CA GLY A 179 -6.68 8.83 0.04
C GLY A 179 -6.00 7.64 0.74
N ASP A 180 -6.78 6.81 1.40
CA ASP A 180 -6.35 5.64 2.16
C ASP A 180 -6.66 4.31 1.42
N ILE A 181 -6.91 4.37 0.11
CA ILE A 181 -7.02 3.19 -0.74
C ILE A 181 -5.63 2.77 -1.22
N PHE A 182 -5.30 1.50 -1.03
CA PHE A 182 -4.06 0.92 -1.55
C PHE A 182 -4.27 0.38 -2.96
N LEU A 183 -3.78 1.14 -3.94
CA LEU A 183 -3.81 0.78 -5.35
C LEU A 183 -2.87 -0.40 -5.63
N ARG A 184 -3.21 -1.19 -6.65
CA ARG A 184 -2.30 -2.19 -7.20
C ARG A 184 -1.16 -1.48 -7.92
N MET A 185 0.07 -1.92 -7.67
CA MET A 185 1.26 -1.41 -8.37
C MET A 185 1.78 -2.51 -9.29
N ASP A 186 2.42 -2.11 -10.38
CA ASP A 186 3.21 -3.05 -11.19
C ASP A 186 4.35 -3.63 -10.31
N PHE A 187 4.69 -4.90 -10.55
CA PHE A 187 5.68 -5.63 -9.74
C PHE A 187 7.04 -4.94 -9.69
N ASP A 188 7.48 -4.34 -10.80
CA ASP A 188 8.76 -3.63 -10.84
C ASP A 188 8.77 -2.41 -9.91
N LEU A 189 7.64 -1.70 -9.78
CA LEU A 189 7.49 -0.58 -8.84
C LEU A 189 7.37 -1.09 -7.40
N GLU A 190 6.75 -2.24 -7.19
CA GLU A 190 6.72 -2.88 -5.88
C GLU A 190 8.13 -3.26 -5.42
N LEU A 191 8.98 -3.79 -6.31
CA LEU A 191 10.39 -4.07 -6.00
C LEU A 191 11.16 -2.82 -5.58
N VAL A 192 10.89 -1.67 -6.21
CA VAL A 192 11.46 -0.39 -5.78
C VAL A 192 11.00 -0.06 -4.36
N GLY A 193 9.71 -0.23 -4.06
CA GLY A 193 9.17 -0.07 -2.70
C GLY A 193 9.83 -0.99 -1.68
N VAL A 194 10.00 -2.28 -2.02
CA VAL A 194 10.70 -3.27 -1.18
C VAL A 194 12.15 -2.86 -0.96
N ALA A 195 12.84 -2.33 -1.97
CA ALA A 195 14.20 -1.83 -1.83
C ALA A 195 14.27 -0.65 -0.83
N PHE A 196 13.33 0.30 -0.89
CA PHE A 196 13.25 1.39 0.10
C PHE A 196 12.99 0.87 1.51
N ILE A 197 12.07 -0.09 1.69
CA ILE A 197 11.79 -0.73 2.98
C ILE A 197 13.03 -1.46 3.51
N PHE A 198 13.75 -2.16 2.63
CA PHE A 198 14.99 -2.85 2.97
C PHE A 198 16.07 -1.88 3.43
N VAL A 199 16.31 -0.80 2.69
CA VAL A 199 17.28 0.23 3.08
C VAL A 199 16.90 0.85 4.42
N PHE A 200 15.63 1.25 4.60
CA PHE A 200 15.12 1.77 5.88
C PHE A 200 15.37 0.80 7.04
N SER A 201 15.09 -0.49 6.83
CA SER A 201 15.23 -1.50 7.88
C SER A 201 16.69 -1.86 8.16
N ALA A 202 17.55 -1.84 7.15
CA ALA A 202 18.97 -2.15 7.26
C ALA A 202 19.75 -1.10 8.06
N VAL A 203 19.30 0.16 8.04
CA VAL A 203 19.94 1.25 8.82
C VAL A 203 20.04 0.90 10.31
N PHE A 204 19.04 0.23 10.90
CA PHE A 204 19.06 -0.15 12.32
C PHE A 204 20.15 -1.16 12.68
N LEU A 205 20.67 -1.91 11.70
CA LEU A 205 21.83 -2.78 11.90
C LEU A 205 23.13 -1.99 12.04
N GLY A 206 23.18 -0.73 11.59
CA GLY A 206 24.34 0.15 11.75
C GLY A 206 24.73 0.38 13.22
N ALA A 207 23.77 0.35 14.13
CA ALA A 207 23.99 0.46 15.57
C ALA A 207 24.48 -0.84 16.25
N TRP A 208 24.89 -1.86 15.49
CA TRP A 208 25.30 -3.16 16.05
C TRP A 208 26.40 -3.05 17.12
N ASN A 209 27.31 -2.10 16.93
CA ASN A 209 28.47 -1.85 17.80
C ASN A 209 28.34 -0.57 18.64
N PHE A 210 27.15 0.02 18.74
CA PHE A 210 26.95 1.21 19.56
C PHE A 210 27.06 0.88 21.05
N SER A 211 27.43 1.90 21.85
CA SER A 211 27.39 1.79 23.30
C SER A 211 25.95 1.99 23.79
N PHE A 212 25.42 0.99 24.48
CA PHE A 212 24.13 1.08 25.15
C PHE A 212 24.35 1.18 26.67
N PRO A 213 23.43 1.82 27.41
CA PRO A 213 23.52 1.91 28.86
C PRO A 213 23.55 0.54 29.58
N SER A 214 22.92 -0.48 28.99
CA SER A 214 22.93 -1.86 29.48
C SER A 214 23.14 -2.90 28.37
N THR A 215 23.59 -4.10 28.75
CA THR A 215 23.72 -5.23 27.83
C THR A 215 22.36 -5.72 27.32
N VAL A 216 21.32 -5.61 28.15
CA VAL A 216 19.94 -6.00 27.80
C VAL A 216 19.40 -5.10 26.70
N GLU A 217 19.51 -3.77 26.84
CA GLU A 217 19.08 -2.81 25.81
C GLU A 217 19.78 -3.07 24.48
N ARG A 218 21.10 -3.30 24.50
CA ARG A 218 21.86 -3.66 23.30
C ARG A 218 21.35 -4.92 22.63
N ASP A 219 21.12 -5.99 23.40
CA ASP A 219 20.73 -7.28 22.84
C ASP A 219 19.29 -7.20 22.29
N PHE A 220 18.38 -6.50 22.97
CA PHE A 220 17.05 -6.20 22.46
C PHE A 220 17.08 -5.33 21.19
N TRP A 221 17.96 -4.34 21.11
CA TRP A 221 18.17 -3.55 19.89
C TRP A 221 18.57 -4.44 18.73
N ARG A 222 19.57 -5.31 18.92
CA ARG A 222 20.03 -6.23 17.87
C ARG A 222 18.92 -7.16 17.39
N VAL A 223 18.15 -7.75 18.32
CA VAL A 223 16.98 -8.59 17.98
C VAL A 223 15.94 -7.78 17.20
N SER A 224 15.64 -6.56 17.65
CA SER A 224 14.68 -5.67 17.00
C SER A 224 15.12 -5.28 15.59
N SER A 225 16.39 -4.93 15.39
CA SER A 225 16.94 -4.57 14.07
C SER A 225 16.89 -5.74 13.08
N VAL A 226 17.24 -6.95 13.53
CA VAL A 226 17.13 -8.17 12.70
C VAL A 226 15.67 -8.46 12.37
N TYR A 227 14.78 -8.33 13.36
CA TYR A 227 13.34 -8.52 13.15
C TYR A 227 12.79 -7.50 12.13
N MET A 228 13.15 -6.22 12.22
CA MET A 228 12.68 -5.18 11.30
C MET A 228 13.08 -5.49 9.86
N LEU A 229 14.33 -5.93 9.65
CA LEU A 229 14.81 -6.35 8.33
C LEU A 229 14.03 -7.57 7.81
N ALA A 230 13.84 -8.58 8.66
CA ALA A 230 13.08 -9.78 8.32
C ALA A 230 11.61 -9.44 7.98
N TYR A 231 10.97 -8.59 8.78
CA TYR A 231 9.60 -8.14 8.55
C TYR A 231 9.45 -7.42 7.22
N GLY A 232 10.39 -6.54 6.85
CA GLY A 232 10.36 -5.85 5.56
C GLY A 232 10.32 -6.81 4.37
N MET A 233 11.10 -7.90 4.42
CA MET A 233 11.13 -8.92 3.37
C MET A 233 9.93 -9.87 3.41
N PHE A 234 9.64 -10.45 4.59
CA PHE A 234 8.59 -11.45 4.73
C PHE A 234 7.18 -10.84 4.68
N GLY A 235 7.01 -9.61 5.15
CA GLY A 235 5.74 -8.89 5.09
C GLY A 235 5.33 -8.58 3.65
N ALA A 236 6.26 -8.06 2.83
CA ALA A 236 6.01 -7.83 1.40
C ALA A 236 5.67 -9.14 0.67
N LEU A 237 6.48 -10.18 0.89
CA LEU A 237 6.23 -11.50 0.32
C LEU A 237 4.87 -12.07 0.76
N TRP A 238 4.49 -11.90 2.02
CA TRP A 238 3.19 -12.35 2.54
C TRP A 238 2.02 -11.68 1.83
N MET A 239 2.07 -10.36 1.66
CA MET A 239 0.99 -9.62 0.98
C MET A 239 0.88 -10.02 -0.48
N GLU A 240 2.01 -10.20 -1.15
CA GLU A 240 2.06 -10.63 -2.54
C GLU A 240 1.54 -12.06 -2.71
N LEU A 241 1.95 -13.00 -1.87
CA LEU A 241 1.40 -14.36 -1.87
C LEU A 241 -0.11 -14.36 -1.61
N CYS A 242 -0.59 -13.48 -0.73
CA CYS A 242 -2.02 -13.39 -0.44
C CYS A 242 -2.84 -12.84 -1.60
N MET A 243 -2.29 -11.87 -2.35
CA MET A 243 -2.87 -11.34 -3.57
C MET A 243 -3.13 -12.45 -4.59
N TRP A 244 -2.23 -13.41 -4.77
CA TRP A 244 -2.40 -14.46 -5.79
C TRP A 244 -3.17 -15.68 -5.29
N ILE A 245 -2.97 -16.09 -4.04
CA ILE A 245 -3.46 -17.38 -3.55
C ILE A 245 -4.89 -17.29 -3.00
N PHE A 246 -5.17 -16.30 -2.16
CA PHE A 246 -6.40 -16.29 -1.38
C PHE A 246 -7.51 -15.46 -2.01
N ILE A 247 -7.17 -14.29 -2.55
CA ILE A 247 -8.17 -13.26 -2.93
C ILE A 247 -8.90 -13.61 -4.23
N PRO A 248 -8.23 -13.89 -5.36
CA PRO A 248 -8.91 -14.19 -6.63
C PRO A 248 -9.71 -15.48 -6.54
N GLN A 249 -9.16 -16.50 -5.86
CA GLN A 249 -9.85 -17.78 -5.66
C GLN A 249 -11.15 -17.62 -4.87
N TYR A 250 -11.21 -16.65 -3.95
CA TYR A 250 -12.40 -16.37 -3.17
C TYR A 250 -13.42 -15.57 -3.99
N ARG A 251 -13.02 -14.46 -4.62
CA ARG A 251 -13.91 -13.61 -5.40
C ARG A 251 -14.56 -14.39 -6.57
N LEU A 252 -13.76 -15.17 -7.30
CA LEU A 252 -14.27 -16.04 -8.37
C LEU A 252 -15.21 -17.14 -7.83
N ALA A 253 -14.99 -17.64 -6.62
CA ALA A 253 -15.89 -18.64 -6.02
C ALA A 253 -17.24 -18.05 -5.63
N GLU A 254 -17.33 -16.74 -5.40
CA GLU A 254 -18.58 -16.03 -5.16
C GLU A 254 -19.26 -15.53 -6.46
N GLY A 255 -18.66 -15.82 -7.63
CA GLY A 255 -19.19 -15.39 -8.92
C GLY A 255 -18.96 -13.90 -9.23
N LEU A 256 -18.03 -13.25 -8.52
CA LEU A 256 -17.70 -11.85 -8.77
C LEU A 256 -16.81 -11.70 -9.99
N GLU A 257 -17.17 -10.76 -10.87
CA GLU A 257 -16.36 -10.40 -12.02
C GLU A 257 -15.18 -9.50 -11.63
N LEU A 258 -14.02 -9.76 -12.26
CA LEU A 258 -12.84 -8.91 -12.16
C LEU A 258 -13.06 -7.63 -12.98
N SER A 259 -12.46 -6.52 -12.50
CA SER A 259 -12.44 -5.23 -13.21
C SER A 259 -11.66 -5.36 -14.54
N LEU A 260 -11.84 -4.41 -15.47
CA LEU A 260 -11.08 -4.38 -16.72
C LEU A 260 -9.58 -4.25 -16.46
N VAL A 261 -9.19 -3.40 -15.51
CA VAL A 261 -7.79 -3.21 -15.11
C VAL A 261 -7.21 -4.50 -14.50
N GLU A 262 -7.94 -5.16 -13.59
CA GLU A 262 -7.50 -6.40 -12.97
C GLU A 262 -7.30 -7.51 -14.02
N ARG A 263 -8.18 -7.58 -15.04
CA ARG A 263 -8.04 -8.50 -16.18
C ARG A 263 -6.81 -8.20 -17.04
N ASP A 264 -6.49 -6.92 -17.27
CA ASP A 264 -5.27 -6.52 -18.00
C ASP A 264 -4.01 -6.88 -17.20
N LEU A 265 -4.00 -6.54 -15.91
CA LEU A 265 -2.88 -6.83 -15.01
C LEU A 265 -2.62 -8.33 -14.87
N ASP A 266 -3.66 -9.17 -14.88
CA ASP A 266 -3.52 -10.63 -14.86
C ASP A 266 -2.87 -11.19 -16.14
N GLN A 267 -2.97 -10.49 -17.27
CA GLN A 267 -2.32 -10.88 -18.53
C GLN A 267 -0.82 -10.54 -18.55
N ARG A 268 -0.39 -9.51 -17.81
CA ARG A 268 1.01 -9.09 -17.74
C ARG A 268 1.93 -10.18 -17.16
N PRO A 269 3.19 -10.29 -17.62
CA PRO A 269 4.12 -11.28 -17.09
C PRO A 269 4.46 -10.96 -15.64
N HIS A 270 4.27 -11.94 -14.75
CA HIS A 270 4.56 -11.79 -13.33
C HIS A 270 5.36 -13.01 -12.81
N PRO A 271 6.45 -12.83 -12.06
CA PRO A 271 7.32 -13.94 -11.64
C PRO A 271 6.59 -14.93 -10.73
N VAL A 272 5.72 -14.44 -9.84
CA VAL A 272 4.92 -15.28 -8.93
C VAL A 272 3.79 -16.00 -9.67
N ARG A 273 3.34 -15.51 -10.84
CA ARG A 273 2.23 -16.11 -11.61
C ARG A 273 2.58 -17.51 -12.11
N ASN A 274 3.77 -17.69 -12.68
CA ASN A 274 4.22 -18.99 -13.19
C ASN A 274 4.34 -20.02 -12.05
N TRP A 275 4.90 -19.59 -10.92
CA TRP A 275 4.96 -20.43 -9.72
C TRP A 275 3.55 -20.75 -9.21
N HIS A 276 2.65 -19.78 -9.15
CA HIS A 276 1.27 -19.95 -8.68
C HIS A 276 0.49 -20.93 -9.55
N HIS A 277 0.53 -20.81 -10.88
CA HIS A 277 -0.12 -21.78 -11.78
C HIS A 277 0.48 -23.18 -11.63
N ARG A 278 1.81 -23.31 -11.54
CA ARG A 278 2.48 -24.60 -11.28
C ARG A 278 2.03 -25.19 -9.95
N PHE A 279 1.96 -24.38 -8.91
CA PHE A 279 1.51 -24.79 -7.59
C PHE A 279 0.03 -25.22 -7.60
N GLN A 280 -0.84 -24.46 -8.27
CA GLN A 280 -2.24 -24.85 -8.44
C GLN A 280 -2.40 -26.15 -9.21
N ASN A 281 -1.66 -26.32 -10.33
CA ASN A 281 -1.69 -27.52 -11.15
C ASN A 281 -1.16 -28.73 -10.38
N TRP A 282 -0.07 -28.56 -9.64
CA TRP A 282 0.47 -29.58 -8.73
C TRP A 282 -0.52 -29.94 -7.62
N ARG A 283 -1.18 -28.95 -7.03
CA ARG A 283 -2.20 -29.17 -6.00
C ARG A 283 -3.38 -29.95 -6.58
N ARG A 284 -3.88 -29.57 -7.76
CA ARG A 284 -4.96 -30.26 -8.48
C ARG A 284 -4.57 -31.70 -8.82
N SER A 285 -3.36 -31.94 -9.33
CA SER A 285 -2.88 -33.28 -9.69
C SER A 285 -2.66 -34.18 -8.47
N ARG A 286 -2.21 -33.63 -7.34
CA ARG A 286 -2.13 -34.37 -6.08
C ARG A 286 -3.51 -34.72 -5.53
N PHE A 287 -4.47 -33.78 -5.56
CA PHE A 287 -5.83 -34.06 -5.10
C PHE A 287 -6.60 -35.00 -6.04
N SER A 288 -6.38 -34.95 -7.36
CA SER A 288 -6.96 -35.92 -8.29
C SER A 288 -6.36 -37.32 -8.09
N LYS A 289 -5.04 -37.41 -7.87
CA LYS A 289 -4.35 -38.68 -7.60
C LYS A 289 -4.74 -39.31 -6.26
N ILE A 290 -5.03 -38.50 -5.24
CA ILE A 290 -5.58 -38.96 -3.94
C ILE A 290 -7.03 -39.43 -4.09
N ARG A 291 -7.80 -38.92 -5.06
CA ARG A 291 -9.22 -39.23 -5.20
C ARG A 291 -9.52 -40.53 -5.97
N GLY A 292 -8.51 -41.16 -6.57
CA GLY A 292 -8.66 -42.45 -7.23
C GLY A 292 -9.51 -42.38 -8.50
N THR A 293 -9.16 -43.22 -9.46
CA THR A 293 -9.88 -43.51 -10.70
C THR A 293 -11.36 -43.81 -10.44
N GLY A 294 -12.22 -42.84 -10.74
CA GLY A 294 -13.66 -43.03 -10.89
C GLY A 294 -14.07 -42.21 -12.12
N ASP A 295 -14.59 -42.91 -13.12
CA ASP A 295 -14.82 -42.40 -14.48
C ASP A 295 -15.78 -41.19 -14.55
N SER A 296 -15.37 -40.28 -15.43
CA SER A 296 -16.13 -39.49 -16.41
C SER A 296 -17.41 -38.72 -16.07
N ASP A 297 -17.33 -37.45 -16.51
CA ASP A 297 -18.34 -36.63 -17.18
C ASP A 297 -19.45 -35.97 -16.34
N GLY A 298 -19.34 -34.65 -16.25
CA GLY A 298 -20.36 -33.76 -15.68
C GLY A 298 -19.82 -32.36 -15.43
N GLU A 299 -19.95 -31.47 -16.42
CA GLU A 299 -19.89 -30.03 -16.20
C GLU A 299 -20.98 -29.61 -15.21
N GLY A 300 -20.63 -28.74 -14.26
CA GLY A 300 -21.58 -28.11 -13.34
C GLY A 300 -21.11 -28.07 -11.90
N LEU A 301 -20.50 -26.93 -11.52
CA LEU A 301 -20.52 -26.37 -10.16
C LEU A 301 -20.37 -27.41 -9.02
N THR A 302 -19.21 -28.08 -8.92
CA THR A 302 -19.00 -29.00 -7.81
C THR A 302 -18.93 -28.22 -6.49
N SER A 303 -20.02 -28.28 -5.73
CA SER A 303 -20.09 -27.99 -4.30
C SER A 303 -18.86 -28.58 -3.60
N ARG A 304 -17.96 -27.69 -3.15
CA ARG A 304 -16.79 -28.05 -2.36
C ARG A 304 -17.29 -28.78 -1.10
N ARG A 305 -16.85 -30.02 -0.87
CA ARG A 305 -17.03 -30.70 0.42
C ARG A 305 -16.68 -29.72 1.56
N PRO A 306 -17.54 -29.55 2.58
CA PRO A 306 -17.26 -28.62 3.66
C PRO A 306 -15.94 -29.03 4.31
N ARG A 307 -14.97 -28.12 4.31
CA ARG A 307 -13.76 -28.29 5.12
C ARG A 307 -14.23 -28.53 6.57
N LYS A 308 -13.67 -29.51 7.26
CA LYS A 308 -13.96 -29.77 8.68
C LYS A 308 -12.79 -29.28 9.54
N GLY A 309 -13.08 -28.77 10.73
CA GLY A 309 -12.08 -28.34 11.72
C GLY A 309 -11.46 -26.96 11.44
N ILE A 310 -10.22 -26.76 11.91
CA ILE A 310 -9.49 -25.48 11.89
C ILE A 310 -9.40 -24.88 10.48
N LEU A 311 -9.19 -25.70 9.45
CA LEU A 311 -9.08 -25.23 8.07
C LEU A 311 -10.40 -24.62 7.55
N ALA A 312 -11.54 -25.09 8.06
CA ALA A 312 -12.85 -24.54 7.75
C ALA A 312 -13.01 -23.14 8.35
N PHE A 313 -12.60 -23.00 9.62
CA PHE A 313 -12.61 -21.74 10.34
C PHE A 313 -11.71 -20.70 9.68
N LEU A 314 -10.46 -21.07 9.33
CA LEU A 314 -9.52 -20.17 8.67
C LEU A 314 -9.98 -19.74 7.26
N SER A 315 -10.75 -20.59 6.57
CA SER A 315 -11.33 -20.24 5.27
C SER A 315 -12.65 -19.50 5.34
N ARG A 316 -13.19 -19.25 6.55
CA ARG A 316 -14.42 -18.47 6.72
C ARG A 316 -14.16 -17.03 6.28
N THR A 317 -15.12 -16.44 5.59
CA THR A 317 -15.06 -15.03 5.20
C THR A 317 -15.95 -14.21 6.11
N TYR A 318 -15.44 -13.05 6.53
CA TYR A 318 -16.22 -12.01 7.17
C TYR A 318 -16.18 -10.74 6.34
N ASN A 319 -17.36 -10.18 6.12
CA ASN A 319 -17.52 -8.88 5.51
C ASN A 319 -18.15 -7.94 6.53
N ILE A 320 -17.40 -6.94 6.95
CA ILE A 320 -17.84 -5.92 7.90
C ILE A 320 -18.07 -4.55 7.25
N SER A 321 -17.94 -4.48 5.91
CA SER A 321 -18.11 -3.25 5.14
C SER A 321 -19.53 -2.68 5.26
N GLN A 322 -19.63 -1.35 5.08
CA GLN A 322 -20.91 -0.68 4.98
C GLN A 322 -21.58 -1.05 3.65
N GLY A 323 -22.85 -1.46 3.68
CA GLY A 323 -23.56 -1.95 2.49
C GLY A 323 -23.26 -3.41 2.13
N ARG A 324 -22.43 -4.12 2.91
CA ARG A 324 -22.03 -5.52 2.68
C ARG A 324 -21.54 -5.77 1.25
N ASP A 325 -20.59 -4.94 0.84
CA ASP A 325 -19.94 -5.04 -0.46
C ASP A 325 -19.22 -6.40 -0.62
N PRO A 326 -19.65 -7.26 -1.54
CA PRO A 326 -19.13 -8.62 -1.69
C PRO A 326 -17.63 -8.62 -2.06
N HIS A 327 -17.10 -7.57 -2.69
CA HIS A 327 -15.68 -7.48 -3.02
C HIS A 327 -14.79 -7.30 -1.79
N LEU A 328 -15.34 -6.82 -0.66
CA LEU A 328 -14.62 -6.55 0.59
C LEU A 328 -14.69 -7.71 1.61
N GLY A 329 -15.07 -8.90 1.17
CA GLY A 329 -15.03 -10.10 1.99
C GLY A 329 -13.60 -10.54 2.30
N VAL A 330 -13.25 -10.70 3.59
CA VAL A 330 -11.90 -11.08 4.01
C VAL A 330 -11.87 -12.42 4.76
N GLN A 331 -10.92 -13.28 4.42
CA GLN A 331 -10.73 -14.59 5.06
C GLN A 331 -10.13 -14.46 6.47
N VAL A 332 -10.66 -15.22 7.43
CA VAL A 332 -10.20 -15.21 8.84
C VAL A 332 -8.72 -15.57 8.96
N GLY A 333 -8.25 -16.60 8.24
CA GLY A 333 -6.85 -17.02 8.33
C GLY A 333 -5.89 -15.94 7.83
N PHE A 334 -6.26 -15.22 6.77
CA PHE A 334 -5.51 -14.07 6.30
C PHE A 334 -5.45 -12.96 7.37
N LEU A 335 -6.59 -12.62 7.99
CA LEU A 335 -6.64 -11.62 9.04
C LEU A 335 -5.79 -11.99 10.26
N ILE A 336 -5.87 -13.23 10.74
CA ILE A 336 -5.11 -13.68 11.92
C ILE A 336 -3.60 -13.57 11.68
N VAL A 337 -3.11 -14.07 10.55
CA VAL A 337 -1.68 -14.04 10.23
C VAL A 337 -1.22 -12.60 10.01
N THR A 338 -1.96 -11.81 9.23
CA THR A 338 -1.64 -10.39 9.00
C THR A 338 -1.67 -9.58 10.31
N SER A 339 -2.67 -9.81 11.18
CA SER A 339 -2.74 -9.16 12.51
C SER A 339 -1.53 -9.51 13.37
N PHE A 340 -1.10 -10.77 13.39
CA PHE A 340 0.06 -11.20 14.16
C PHE A 340 1.36 -10.56 13.65
N LEU A 341 1.54 -10.53 12.32
CA LEU A 341 2.68 -9.85 11.70
C LEU A 341 2.69 -8.35 12.03
N CYS A 342 1.57 -7.65 11.85
CA CYS A 342 1.48 -6.22 12.17
C CYS A 342 1.69 -5.94 13.67
N ALA A 343 1.11 -6.75 14.57
CA ALA A 343 1.27 -6.56 16.00
C ALA A 343 2.71 -6.76 16.45
N SER A 344 3.39 -7.80 15.94
CA SER A 344 4.81 -8.01 16.23
C SER A 344 5.67 -6.86 15.72
N TYR A 345 5.39 -6.34 14.52
CA TYR A 345 6.06 -5.12 14.01
C TYR A 345 5.88 -3.93 14.94
N CYS A 346 4.65 -3.65 15.38
CA CYS A 346 4.38 -2.55 16.30
C CYS A 346 5.18 -2.67 17.60
N VAL A 347 5.33 -3.89 18.16
CA VAL A 347 6.10 -4.12 19.39
C VAL A 347 7.58 -3.80 19.20
N PHE A 348 8.22 -4.39 18.19
CA PHE A 348 9.65 -4.15 17.94
C PHE A 348 9.93 -2.71 17.51
N ARG A 349 9.01 -2.10 16.74
CA ARG A 349 9.16 -0.70 16.33
C ARG A 349 8.98 0.26 17.50
N LEU A 350 8.03 0.00 18.40
CA LEU A 350 7.84 0.78 19.62
C LEU A 350 9.07 0.68 20.52
N PHE A 351 9.66 -0.51 20.65
CA PHE A 351 10.91 -0.69 21.38
C PHE A 351 12.03 0.20 20.82
N ILE A 352 12.32 0.13 19.50
CA ILE A 352 13.35 0.97 18.87
C ILE A 352 13.08 2.45 19.15
N PHE A 353 11.84 2.88 18.97
CA PHE A 353 11.46 4.27 19.21
C PHE A 353 11.66 4.69 20.67
N VAL A 354 11.32 3.83 21.64
CA VAL A 354 11.53 4.12 23.06
C VAL A 354 13.03 4.15 23.40
N GLU A 355 13.81 3.22 22.85
CA GLU A 355 15.26 3.14 23.05
C GLU A 355 15.98 4.37 22.48
N ASP A 356 15.48 4.96 21.39
CA ASP A 356 16.01 6.22 20.84
C ASP A 356 16.03 7.34 21.89
N PHE A 357 15.05 7.39 22.80
CA PHE A 357 15.00 8.39 23.88
C PHE A 357 15.71 7.92 25.15
N ILE A 358 15.54 6.64 25.54
CA ILE A 358 16.16 6.11 26.76
C ILE A 358 17.69 6.12 26.63
N GLY A 359 18.24 5.83 25.45
CA GLY A 359 19.68 5.83 25.19
C GLY A 359 20.34 7.18 25.48
N LEU A 360 19.61 8.29 25.41
CA LEU A 360 20.13 9.64 25.71
C LEU A 360 20.50 9.84 27.18
N ARG A 361 20.07 8.96 28.09
CA ARG A 361 20.35 9.08 29.53
C ARG A 361 21.81 8.88 29.91
N ALA A 362 22.58 8.19 29.06
CA ALA A 362 23.96 7.81 29.35
C ALA A 362 24.80 7.79 28.07
N LEU A 363 25.08 8.98 27.54
CA LEU A 363 25.91 9.15 26.36
C LEU A 363 27.40 9.29 26.72
N PRO A 364 28.32 8.77 25.89
CA PRO A 364 29.75 9.01 26.06
C PRO A 364 30.10 10.48 25.78
N SER A 365 31.24 10.95 26.29
CA SER A 365 31.67 12.34 26.15
C SER A 365 31.80 12.81 24.70
N SER A 366 32.21 11.91 23.78
CA SER A 366 32.31 12.21 22.35
C SER A 366 30.96 12.50 21.69
N ALA A 367 29.83 12.16 22.32
CA ALA A 367 28.51 12.54 21.81
C ALA A 367 28.29 14.06 21.84
N TYR A 368 28.92 14.77 22.77
CA TYR A 368 28.79 16.23 22.93
C TYR A 368 29.78 17.03 22.07
N GLN A 369 30.68 16.34 21.36
CA GLN A 369 31.62 16.97 20.45
C GLN A 369 30.95 17.30 19.11
N THR A 370 31.34 18.43 18.53
CA THR A 370 30.94 18.84 17.18
C THR A 370 31.93 18.33 16.15
N VAL A 371 31.47 18.15 14.91
CA VAL A 371 32.34 17.79 13.79
C VAL A 371 33.41 18.86 13.60
N GLU A 372 34.68 18.44 13.54
CA GLU A 372 35.79 19.34 13.24
C GLU A 372 35.92 19.52 11.74
N TRP A 373 35.22 20.51 11.17
CA TRP A 373 35.18 20.72 9.72
C TRP A 373 36.53 21.09 9.10
N ALA A 374 37.48 21.63 9.89
CA ALA A 374 38.82 21.97 9.42
C ALA A 374 39.62 20.74 8.94
N GLU A 375 39.34 19.55 9.46
CA GLU A 375 39.95 18.30 8.99
C GLU A 375 39.47 17.91 7.58
N PHE A 376 38.23 18.24 7.24
CA PHE A 376 37.64 17.92 5.94
C PHE A 376 37.86 19.04 4.90
N ILE A 377 37.81 20.29 5.34
CA ILE A 377 37.94 21.49 4.51
C ILE A 377 39.01 22.38 5.17
N PRO A 378 40.30 22.21 4.81
CA PRO A 378 41.44 22.86 5.48
C PRO A 378 41.48 24.39 5.41
N HIS A 379 40.49 25.02 4.78
CA HIS A 379 40.45 26.45 4.45
C HIS A 379 39.18 27.15 4.96
N ILE A 380 38.41 26.51 5.85
CA ILE A 380 37.30 27.13 6.59
C ILE A 380 37.80 27.69 7.92
#